data_AF-A0A535W2P4-F1
#
_entry.id   AF-A0A535W2P4-F1
#
_cell.length_a   1.000
_cell.length_b   1.000
_cell.length_c   1.000
_cell.angle_alpha   90.00
_cell.angle_beta   90.00
_cell.angle_gamma   90.00
#
_symmetry.space_group_name_H-M   'P 1'
#
loop_
_entity.id
_entity.type
_entity.pdbx_description
1 polymer ?
#
loop_
_entity_poly.entity_id
_entity_poly.type
_entity_poly.pdbx_seq_one_letter_code
_entity_poly.pdbx_strand_id
1 'polypeptide(L)'
;MKRAMFLIVLTANRMKETEWAKLYERLVPRLCIYDERTQSYRGKGKVIGHVAGRLIFLIYALLKKDEEVLSHLAPGAEPPAPMLYDPELHRRHRTGHYQPLKRRAAGNRIVQVSS
;
A
#
# COMPACT_ATOMS: atom_id res chain seq x y z
N MET A 1 3.55 -14.49 1.78
CA MET A 1 3.09 -13.63 0.66
C MET A 1 1.63 -13.19 0.78
N LYS A 2 0.62 -14.07 0.74
CA LYS A 2 -0.82 -13.68 0.75
C LYS A 2 -1.21 -12.73 1.90
N ARG A 3 -0.79 -13.03 3.13
CA ARG A 3 -1.04 -12.19 4.31
C ARG A 3 -0.39 -10.80 4.20
N ALA A 4 0.85 -10.73 3.72
CA ALA A 4 1.55 -9.46 3.52
C ALA A 4 0.86 -8.60 2.46
N MET A 5 0.48 -9.19 1.32
CA MET A 5 -0.24 -8.49 0.26
C MET A 5 -1.59 -7.96 0.75
N PHE A 6 -2.32 -8.74 1.54
CA PHE A 6 -3.56 -8.30 2.16
C PHE A 6 -3.35 -7.06 3.05
N LEU A 7 -2.30 -7.06 3.88
CA LEU A 7 -1.95 -5.91 4.73
C LEU A 7 -1.53 -4.69 3.90
N ILE A 8 -0.76 -4.88 2.83
CA ILE A 8 -0.37 -3.81 1.90
C ILE A 8 -1.63 -3.17 1.29
N VAL A 9 -2.54 -3.96 0.75
CA VAL A 9 -3.77 -3.48 0.10
C VAL A 9 -4.68 -2.78 1.11
N LEU A 10 -4.85 -3.34 2.31
CA LEU A 10 -5.61 -2.68 3.36
C LEU A 10 -4.99 -1.35 3.76
N THR A 11 -3.67 -1.27 3.83
CA THR A 11 -2.95 -0.04 4.18
C THR A 11 -3.11 1.00 3.09
N ALA A 12 -2.91 0.61 1.82
CA ALA A 12 -3.09 1.47 0.65
C ALA A 12 -4.53 2.03 0.59
N ASN A 13 -5.54 1.19 0.78
CA ASN A 13 -6.94 1.64 0.78
C ASN A 13 -7.29 2.54 1.98
N ARG A 14 -6.56 2.45 3.11
CA ARG A 14 -6.74 3.33 4.28
C ARG A 14 -6.01 4.67 4.13
N MET A 15 -5.17 4.83 3.12
CA MET A 15 -4.50 6.08 2.78
C MET A 15 -5.34 6.80 1.72
N LYS A 16 -6.23 7.69 2.19
CA LYS A 16 -7.30 8.32 1.40
C LYS A 16 -6.82 9.01 0.11
N GLU A 17 -5.58 9.48 0.09
CA GLU A 17 -5.03 10.23 -1.03
C GLU A 17 -4.40 9.34 -2.12
N THR A 18 -4.34 8.02 -1.90
CA THR A 18 -3.71 7.11 -2.88
C THR A 18 -4.66 6.78 -4.03
N GLU A 19 -4.08 6.52 -5.21
CA GLU A 19 -4.83 6.03 -6.38
C GLU A 19 -5.56 4.70 -6.09
N TRP A 20 -5.03 3.90 -5.17
CA TRP A 20 -5.64 2.65 -4.70
C TRP A 20 -6.91 2.90 -3.88
N ALA A 21 -6.89 3.88 -2.98
CA ALA A 21 -8.09 4.28 -2.23
C ALA A 21 -9.19 4.83 -3.16
N LYS A 22 -8.83 5.70 -4.11
CA LYS A 22 -9.76 6.20 -5.13
C LYS A 22 -10.33 5.08 -5.99
N LEU A 23 -9.51 4.09 -6.37
CA LEU A 23 -9.98 2.92 -7.09
C LEU A 23 -10.94 2.08 -6.24
N TYR A 24 -10.59 1.82 -4.99
CA TYR A 24 -11.43 1.09 -4.05
C TYR A 24 -12.81 1.76 -3.91
N GLU A 25 -12.85 3.07 -3.65
CA GLU A 25 -14.08 3.84 -3.51
C GLU A 25 -14.98 3.77 -4.76
N ARG A 26 -14.38 3.85 -5.96
CA ARG A 26 -15.12 3.69 -7.23
C ARG A 26 -15.68 2.28 -7.44
N LEU A 27 -14.99 1.26 -6.95
CA LEU A 27 -15.38 -0.15 -7.14
C LEU A 27 -16.42 -0.61 -6.11
N VAL A 28 -16.47 -0.01 -4.92
CA VAL A 28 -17.46 -0.36 -3.88
C VAL A 28 -18.90 -0.32 -4.39
N PRO A 29 -19.43 0.79 -4.95
CA PRO A 29 -20.82 0.83 -5.41
C PRO A 29 -21.09 -0.06 -6.64
N ARG A 30 -20.04 -0.44 -7.39
CA ARG A 30 -20.18 -1.28 -8.59
C ARG A 30 -20.20 -2.78 -8.28
N LEU A 31 -19.47 -3.20 -7.24
CA LEU A 31 -19.23 -4.63 -6.97
C LEU A 31 -19.87 -5.11 -5.66
N CYS A 32 -20.33 -4.19 -4.82
CA CYS A 32 -20.97 -4.50 -3.54
C CYS A 32 -22.46 -4.21 -3.59
N ILE A 33 -23.22 -4.93 -2.77
CA ILE A 33 -24.64 -4.68 -2.57
C ILE A 33 -24.78 -3.70 -1.41
N TYR A 34 -25.57 -2.65 -1.59
CA TYR A 34 -25.90 -1.73 -0.51
C TYR A 34 -26.96 -2.37 0.39
N ASP A 35 -26.69 -2.44 1.69
CA ASP A 35 -27.63 -2.93 2.70
C ASP A 35 -28.25 -1.72 3.41
N GLU A 36 -29.52 -1.44 3.11
CA GLU A 36 -30.26 -0.31 3.69
C GLU A 36 -30.42 -0.42 5.20
N ARG A 37 -30.54 -1.64 5.74
CA ARG A 37 -30.72 -1.87 7.19
C ARG A 37 -29.48 -1.46 8.00
N THR A 38 -28.30 -1.67 7.42
CA THR A 38 -27.01 -1.34 8.07
C THR A 38 -26.36 -0.09 7.50
N GLN A 39 -27.02 0.57 6.54
CA GLN A 39 -26.52 1.72 5.77
C GLN A 39 -25.09 1.49 5.23
N SER A 40 -24.78 0.26 4.82
CA SER A 40 -23.42 -0.14 4.49
C SER A 40 -23.33 -1.10 3.31
N TYR A 41 -22.24 -1.01 2.56
CA TYR A 41 -21.97 -1.95 1.46
C TYR A 41 -21.47 -3.30 1.98
N ARG A 42 -22.14 -4.39 1.59
CA ARG A 42 -21.71 -5.78 1.83
C ARG A 42 -20.92 -6.33 0.64
N GLY A 43 -19.91 -7.17 0.91
CA GLY A 43 -19.08 -7.80 -0.13
C GLY A 43 -17.77 -7.06 -0.45
N LYS A 44 -17.34 -6.12 0.40
CA LYS A 44 -16.09 -5.34 0.24
C LYS A 44 -14.83 -6.19 0.05
N GLY A 45 -14.84 -7.44 0.51
CA GLY A 45 -13.75 -8.40 0.26
C GLY A 45 -13.48 -8.63 -1.23
N LYS A 46 -14.51 -8.62 -2.09
CA LYS A 46 -14.35 -8.72 -3.54
C LYS A 46 -13.57 -7.52 -4.10
N VAL A 47 -13.91 -6.31 -3.64
CA VAL A 47 -13.21 -5.08 -4.04
C VAL A 47 -11.75 -5.11 -3.62
N ILE A 48 -11.48 -5.55 -2.38
CA ILE A 48 -10.10 -5.73 -1.89
C ILE A 48 -9.33 -6.71 -2.78
N GLY A 49 -9.97 -7.82 -3.18
CA GLY A 49 -9.38 -8.78 -4.13
C GLY A 49 -9.04 -8.17 -5.48
N HIS A 50 -9.93 -7.34 -6.05
CA HIS A 50 -9.68 -6.64 -7.31
C HIS A 50 -8.51 -5.66 -7.22
N VAL A 51 -8.45 -4.87 -6.14
CA VAL A 51 -7.32 -3.95 -5.90
C VAL A 51 -6.03 -4.76 -5.72
N ALA A 52 -6.06 -5.83 -4.94
CA ALA A 52 -4.92 -6.72 -4.73
C ALA A 52 -4.39 -7.32 -6.04
N GLY A 53 -5.28 -7.81 -6.91
CA GLY A 53 -4.90 -8.35 -8.21
C GLY A 53 -4.16 -7.33 -9.09
N ARG A 54 -4.64 -6.07 -9.12
CA ARG A 54 -3.97 -4.99 -9.84
C ARG A 54 -2.62 -4.61 -9.24
N LEU A 55 -2.53 -4.61 -7.91
CA LEU A 55 -1.27 -4.33 -7.19
C LEU A 55 -0.22 -5.41 -7.47
N ILE A 56 -0.61 -6.70 -7.41
CA ILE A 56 0.26 -7.83 -7.75
C ILE A 56 0.74 -7.73 -9.19
N PHE A 57 -0.17 -7.44 -10.13
CA PHE A 57 0.18 -7.30 -11.54
C PHE A 57 1.18 -6.17 -11.77
N LEU A 58 0.99 -5.01 -11.12
CA LEU A 58 1.93 -3.90 -11.21
C LEU A 58 3.31 -4.28 -10.66
N ILE A 59 3.36 -4.93 -9.50
CA ILE A 59 4.62 -5.39 -8.90
C ILE A 59 5.33 -6.36 -9.85
N TYR A 60 4.59 -7.32 -10.41
CA TYR A 60 5.14 -8.26 -11.38
C TYR A 60 5.70 -7.55 -12.62
N ALA A 61 4.96 -6.59 -13.20
CA ALA A 61 5.41 -5.84 -14.36
C ALA A 61 6.69 -5.05 -14.08
N LEU A 62 6.81 -4.44 -12.91
CA LEU A 62 8.03 -3.73 -12.48
C LEU A 62 9.21 -4.69 -12.33
N LEU A 63 9.02 -5.82 -11.64
CA LEU A 63 10.07 -6.82 -11.47
C LEU A 63 10.52 -7.43 -12.80
N LYS A 64 9.57 -7.66 -13.71
CA LYS A 64 9.89 -8.21 -15.03
C LYS A 64 10.71 -7.22 -15.87
N LYS A 65 10.34 -5.94 -15.82
CA LYS A 65 11.10 -4.87 -16.47
C LYS A 65 12.51 -4.78 -15.89
N ASP A 66 12.66 -4.86 -14.57
CA ASP A 66 13.98 -4.84 -13.92
C ASP A 66 14.81 -6.05 -14.35
N GLU A 67 14.23 -7.26 -14.40
CA GLU A 67 14.89 -8.47 -14.90
C GLU A 67 15.37 -8.28 -16.34
N GLU A 68 14.53 -7.72 -17.22
CA GLU A 68 14.89 -7.44 -18.62
C GLU A 68 16.04 -6.43 -18.71
N VAL A 69 16.04 -5.37 -17.90
CA VAL A 69 17.14 -4.41 -17.90
C VAL A 69 18.44 -5.07 -17.42
N LEU A 70 18.37 -5.84 -16.33
CA LEU A 70 19.52 -6.51 -15.74
C LEU A 70 20.09 -7.62 -16.62
N SER A 71 19.28 -8.30 -17.42
CA SER A 71 19.73 -9.39 -18.29
C SER A 71 20.53 -8.92 -19.51
N HIS A 72 20.37 -7.65 -19.91
CA HIS A 72 21.10 -7.07 -21.04
C HIS A 72 22.36 -6.29 -20.63
N LEU A 73 22.64 -6.19 -19.32
CA LEU A 73 23.85 -5.56 -18.82
C LEU A 73 25.07 -6.46 -19.06
N ALA A 74 26.16 -5.85 -19.52
CA ALA A 74 27.44 -6.54 -19.62
C ALA A 74 27.92 -6.98 -18.22
N PRO A 75 28.63 -8.11 -18.10
CA PRO A 75 29.19 -8.53 -16.82
C PRO A 75 30.05 -7.42 -16.17
N GLY A 76 29.72 -7.06 -14.94
CA GLY A 76 30.41 -6.01 -14.18
C GLY A 76 29.99 -4.58 -14.50
N ALA A 77 29.06 -4.36 -15.44
CA ALA A 77 28.47 -3.06 -15.66
C ALA A 77 27.54 -2.66 -14.50
N GLU A 78 27.56 -1.38 -14.13
CA GLU A 78 26.72 -0.86 -13.05
C GLU A 78 25.25 -0.77 -13.52
N PRO A 79 24.28 -1.27 -12.73
CA PRO A 79 22.88 -1.18 -13.10
C PRO A 79 22.39 0.27 -13.06
N PRO A 80 21.36 0.61 -13.86
CA PRO A 80 20.77 1.94 -13.81
C PRO A 80 20.14 2.20 -12.43
N ALA A 81 20.07 3.48 -12.07
CA ALA A 81 19.50 3.89 -10.80
C ALA A 81 18.03 3.43 -10.67
N PRO A 82 17.61 2.93 -9.50
CA PRO A 82 16.25 2.45 -9.29
C PRO A 82 15.24 3.60 -9.36
N MET A 83 14.14 3.39 -10.09
CA MET A 83 13.14 4.44 -10.35
C MET A 83 12.29 4.80 -9.12
N LEU A 84 11.99 3.82 -8.26
CA LEU A 84 11.04 3.98 -7.14
C LEU A 84 11.69 3.90 -5.77
N TYR A 85 12.90 3.34 -5.69
CA TYR A 85 13.58 3.08 -4.43
C TYR A 85 14.59 4.19 -4.15
N ASP A 86 14.40 4.92 -3.05
CA ASP A 86 15.36 5.90 -2.55
C ASP A 86 16.31 5.22 -1.54
N PRO A 87 17.60 5.00 -1.90
CA PRO A 87 18.55 4.31 -1.03
C PRO A 87 18.85 5.07 0.27
N GLU A 88 18.84 6.40 0.24
CA GLU A 88 19.15 7.22 1.41
C GLU A 88 17.97 7.23 2.39
N LEU A 89 16.74 7.31 1.88
CA LEU A 89 15.55 7.14 2.71
C LEU A 89 15.54 5.77 3.40
N HIS A 90 15.84 4.69 2.66
CA HIS A 90 15.89 3.35 3.22
C HIS A 90 17.01 3.19 4.26
N ARG A 91 18.18 3.79 4.01
CA ARG A 91 19.29 3.83 4.97
C ARG A 91 18.87 4.50 6.28
N ARG A 92 18.22 5.67 6.19
CA ARG A 92 17.69 6.40 7.36
C ARG A 92 16.66 5.58 8.13
N HIS A 93 15.80 4.84 7.43
CA HIS A 93 14.85 3.93 8.08
C HIS A 93 15.56 2.80 8.83
N ARG A 94 16.63 2.22 8.26
CA ARG A 94 17.42 1.17 8.92
C ARG A 94 18.19 1.67 10.14
N THR A 95 18.62 2.92 10.15
CA THR A 95 19.34 3.51 11.30
C THR A 95 18.41 4.05 12.40
N GLY A 96 17.11 3.72 12.35
CA GLY A 96 16.15 4.04 13.41
C GLY A 96 15.39 5.35 13.21
N HIS A 97 15.62 6.08 12.12
CA HIS A 97 14.91 7.33 11.81
C HIS A 97 13.62 7.09 11.02
N TYR A 98 12.99 5.92 11.17
CA TYR A 98 11.71 5.66 10.54
C TYR A 98 10.64 6.63 11.08
N GLN A 99 10.13 7.49 10.20
CA GLN A 99 8.98 8.34 10.50
C GLN A 99 7.77 7.80 9.75
N PRO A 100 6.76 7.26 10.45
CA PRO A 100 5.55 6.82 9.79
C PRO A 100 4.83 8.02 9.14
N LEU A 101 4.36 7.83 7.91
CA LEU A 101 3.63 8.83 7.12
C LEU A 101 2.37 9.39 7.81
N LYS A 102 1.85 8.69 8.83
CA LYS A 102 0.87 9.24 9.76
C LYS A 102 1.57 9.53 11.08
N ARG A 103 1.75 10.82 11.41
CA ARG A 103 1.86 11.21 12.83
C ARG A 103 0.62 10.65 13.51
N ARG A 104 0.83 9.81 14.53
CA ARG A 104 -0.25 9.33 15.42
C ARG A 104 -1.07 10.58 15.78
N ALA A 105 -2.35 10.63 15.41
CA ALA A 105 -3.24 11.67 15.93
C ALA A 105 -3.04 11.67 17.45
N ALA A 106 -2.89 12.86 18.04
CA ALA A 106 -2.53 13.05 19.44
C ALA A 106 -3.24 12.00 20.30
N GLY A 107 -2.46 11.13 20.93
CA GLY A 107 -3.03 10.08 21.78
C GLY A 107 -3.92 10.73 22.83
N ASN A 108 -5.13 10.19 23.01
CA ASN A 108 -6.06 10.61 24.05
C ASN A 108 -5.28 10.77 25.36
N ARG A 109 -5.14 12.02 25.82
CA ARG A 109 -4.46 12.37 27.05
C ARG A 109 -5.31 11.78 28.19
N ILE A 110 -4.87 10.67 28.78
CA ILE A 110 -5.51 10.15 30.00
C ILE A 110 -5.21 11.18 31.09
N VAL A 111 -6.22 11.94 31.51
CA VAL A 111 -6.12 12.85 32.65
C VAL A 111 -6.56 12.06 33.87
N GLN A 112 -5.67 11.82 34.82
CA GLN A 112 -6.06 11.35 36.14
C GLN A 112 -6.82 12.48 36.83
N VAL A 113 -8.08 12.24 37.14
CA VAL A 113 -8.85 13.12 38.03
C VAL A 113 -8.54 12.68 39.45
N SER A 114 -7.74 13.47 40.16
CA SER A 114 -7.54 13.28 41.60
C SER A 114 -8.86 13.59 42.31
N SER A 115 -9.31 12.67 43.16
CA SER A 115 -10.45 12.85 44.08
C SER A 115 -10.05 13.67 45.30
#